data_AF-A0A533X110-F1
#
_entry.id   AF-A0A533X110-F1
#
_cell.length_a   1.000
_cell.length_b   1.000
_cell.length_c   1.000
_cell.angle_alpha   90.00
_cell.angle_beta   90.00
_cell.angle_gamma   90.00
#
_symmetry.space_group_name_H-M   'P 1'
#
loop_
_entity.id
_entity.type
_entity.pdbx_description
1 polymer ?
#
loop_
_entity_poly.entity_id
_entity_poly.type
_entity_poly.pdbx_seq_one_letter_code
_entity_poly.pdbx_strand_id
1 'polypeptide(L)' 'MDCAPLTPDVAIPSAYLRNSTGLSFFDAHCAATALSLDRRIVSFDRAYDRVPGLSREPTPPPSNTCDVCG' A
#
# COMPACT_ATOMS: atom_id res chain seq x y z
N MET A 1 -0.04 9.15 15.51
CA MET A 1 -0.24 8.13 14.45
C MET A 1 -1.65 8.35 14.00
N ASP A 2 -1.80 9.21 13.00
CA ASP A 2 -3.09 9.80 12.66
C ASP A 2 -3.62 9.06 11.44
N CYS A 3 -4.85 8.54 11.54
CA CYS A 3 -5.50 7.86 10.42
C CYS A 3 -5.89 8.90 9.37
N ALA A 4 -5.53 8.67 8.11
CA ALA A 4 -5.94 9.58 7.03
C ALA A 4 -7.47 9.64 6.94
N PRO A 5 -8.08 10.83 6.77
CA PRO A 5 -9.52 10.96 6.66
C PRO A 5 -10.02 10.32 5.36
N LEU A 6 -11.20 9.69 5.41
CA LEU A 6 -11.88 9.19 4.22
C LEU A 6 -12.46 10.37 3.44
N THR A 7 -11.75 10.83 2.42
CA THR A 7 -12.19 11.92 1.53
C THR A 7 -12.64 11.37 0.17
N PRO A 8 -13.51 12.11 -0.56
CA PRO A 8 -13.87 11.77 -1.93
C PRO A 8 -12.65 11.65 -2.86
N ASP A 9 -11.63 12.50 -2.64
CA ASP A 9 -10.37 12.50 -3.37
C ASP A 9 -9.57 11.21 -3.21
N VAL A 10 -9.81 10.43 -2.15
CA VAL A 10 -9.23 9.09 -1.98
C VAL A 10 -10.22 8.01 -2.41
N ALA A 11 -11.50 8.14 -2.06
CA ALA A 11 -12.52 7.13 -2.33
C ALA A 11 -12.74 6.89 -3.84
N ILE A 12 -12.77 7.96 -4.65
CA ILE A 12 -12.96 7.85 -6.10
C ILE A 12 -11.76 7.15 -6.77
N PRO A 13 -10.49 7.59 -6.54
CA PRO A 13 -9.33 6.86 -7.06
C PRO A 13 -9.21 5.43 -6.56
N SER A 14 -9.63 5.13 -5.32
CA SER A 14 -9.65 3.75 -4.80
C SER A 14 -10.51 2.83 -5.66
N ALA A 15 -11.71 3.28 -6.05
CA ALA A 15 -12.59 2.52 -6.92
C ALA A 15 -12.00 2.32 -8.33
N TYR A 16 -11.36 3.36 -8.87
CA TYR A 16 -10.72 3.30 -10.19
C TYR A 16 -9.49 2.38 -10.20
N LEU A 17 -8.64 2.46 -9.16
CA LEU A 17 -7.46 1.62 -9.00
C LEU A 17 -7.82 0.15 -8.89
N ARG A 18 -8.87 -0.18 -8.13
CA ARG A 18 -9.37 -1.54 -8.03
C ARG A 18 -9.73 -2.11 -9.41
N ASN A 19 -10.43 -1.33 -10.24
CA ASN A 19 -10.84 -1.78 -11.57
C ASN A 19 -9.64 -1.94 -12.53
N SER A 20 -8.63 -1.08 -12.42
CA SER A 20 -7.48 -1.06 -13.34
C SER A 20 -6.33 -1.99 -12.94
N THR A 21 -6.14 -2.27 -11.66
CA THR A 21 -5.00 -3.06 -11.14
C THR A 21 -5.39 -4.42 -10.55
N GLY A 22 -6.70 -4.64 -10.33
CA GLY A 22 -7.22 -5.86 -9.72
C GLY A 22 -6.94 -5.97 -8.21
N LEU A 23 -6.57 -4.87 -7.55
CA LEU A 23 -6.34 -4.82 -6.11
C LEU A 23 -7.62 -5.11 -5.31
N SER A 24 -7.46 -5.61 -4.08
CA SER A 24 -8.57 -5.71 -3.14
C SER A 24 -9.11 -4.30 -2.80
N PHE A 25 -10.31 -4.24 -2.22
CA PHE A 25 -10.90 -2.95 -1.83
C PHE A 25 -10.00 -2.16 -0.86
N PHE A 26 -9.41 -2.84 0.12
CA PHE A 26 -8.54 -2.22 1.11
C PHE A 26 -7.19 -1.82 0.51
N ASP A 27 -6.59 -2.68 -0.32
CA ASP A 27 -5.30 -2.35 -0.94
C ASP A 27 -5.41 -1.19 -1.90
N ALA A 28 -6.51 -1.11 -2.67
CA ALA A 28 -6.77 0.03 -3.55
C ALA A 28 -6.96 1.33 -2.76
N HIS A 29 -7.58 1.25 -1.57
CA HIS A 29 -7.70 2.40 -0.67
C HIS A 29 -6.34 2.84 -0.10
N CYS A 30 -5.53 1.90 0.38
CA CYS A 30 -4.16 2.18 0.84
C CYS A 30 -3.31 2.81 -0.28
N ALA A 31 -3.41 2.28 -1.50
CA ALA A 31 -2.71 2.81 -2.67
C ALA A 31 -3.18 4.23 -3.03
N ALA A 32 -4.50 4.49 -3.01
CA ALA A 32 -5.05 5.82 -3.28
C ALA A 32 -4.63 6.85 -2.23
N THR A 33 -4.66 6.48 -0.95
CA THR A 33 -4.19 7.34 0.14
C THR A 33 -2.71 7.65 -0.01
N ALA A 34 -1.86 6.64 -0.27
CA ALA A 34 -0.44 6.84 -0.51
C ALA A 34 -0.20 7.76 -1.72
N LEU A 35 -0.93 7.57 -2.83
CA LEU A 35 -0.84 8.44 -4.02
C LEU A 35 -1.23 9.89 -3.75
N SER A 36 -2.18 10.12 -2.83
CA SER A 36 -2.61 11.46 -2.42
C SER A 36 -1.66 12.12 -1.42
N LEU A 37 -0.75 11.36 -0.80
CA LEU A 37 0.23 11.84 0.17
C LEU A 37 1.60 11.98 -0.49
N ASP A 38 2.52 11.05 -0.22
CA ASP A 38 3.92 11.08 -0.64
C ASP A 38 4.24 10.10 -1.78
N ARG A 39 3.23 9.37 -2.26
CA ARG A 39 3.32 8.30 -3.27
C ARG A 39 4.25 7.16 -2.88
N ARG A 40 4.43 6.92 -1.58
CA ARG A 40 5.22 5.80 -1.07
C ARG A 40 4.35 4.88 -0.22
N ILE A 41 4.56 3.58 -0.38
CA ILE A 41 3.90 2.59 0.48
C ILE A 41 4.92 1.60 1.01
N VAL A 42 4.90 1.40 2.32
CA VAL A 42 5.73 0.40 2.98
C VAL A 42 4.93 -0.90 3.05
N SER A 43 5.30 -1.88 2.23
CA SER A 43 4.55 -3.13 2.14
C SER A 43 5.41 -4.29 1.60
N PHE A 44 5.16 -5.49 2.12
CA PHE A 44 5.73 -6.72 1.60
C PHE A 44 5.00 -7.23 0.34
N ASP A 45 3.76 -6.78 0.11
CA ASP A 45 2.95 -7.23 -1.01
C ASP A 45 3.41 -6.60 -2.33
N ARG A 46 3.68 -7.44 -3.34
CA ARG A 46 4.08 -7.01 -4.69
C ARG A 46 2.90 -6.52 -5.52
N ALA A 47 1.66 -6.68 -5.07
CA ALA A 47 0.49 -6.20 -5.78
C ALA A 47 0.53 -4.68 -6.03
N TYR A 48 1.15 -3.92 -5.11
CA TYR A 48 1.35 -2.48 -5.22
C TYR A 48 2.30 -2.06 -6.35
N ASP A 49 3.16 -2.97 -6.84
CA ASP A 49 4.07 -2.70 -7.97
C ASP A 49 3.29 -2.46 -9.28
N ARG A 50 2.00 -2.83 -9.33
CA ARG A 50 1.12 -2.61 -10.49
C ARG A 50 0.48 -1.23 -10.50
N VAL A 51 0.61 -0.44 -9.43
CA VAL A 51 -0.02 0.87 -9.30
C VAL A 51 0.88 1.94 -9.94
N PRO A 52 0.43 2.60 -11.02
CA PRO A 52 1.25 3.61 -11.69
C PRO A 52 1.54 4.80 -10.77
N GLY A 53 2.81 5.20 -10.70
CA GLY A 53 3.24 6.37 -9.91
C GLY A 53 3.33 6.13 -8.40
N LEU A 54 3.09 4.91 -7.92
CA LEU A 54 3.29 4.52 -6.53
C LEU A 54 4.65 3.81 -6.37
N SER A 55 5.44 4.24 -5.40
CA SER A 55 6.73 3.61 -5.06
C SER A 55 6.56 2.70 -3.85
N ARG A 56 6.80 1.40 -4.02
CA ARG A 56 6.80 0.45 -2.90
C ARG A 56 8.18 0.37 -2.27
N GLU A 57 8.23 0.59 -0.96
CA GLU A 57 9.40 0.35 -0.13
C GLU A 57 9.21 -0.98 0.61
N PRO A 58 9.91 -2.05 0.22
CA PRO A 58 9.86 -3.30 0.95
C PRO A 58 10.54 -3.10 2.31
N THR A 59 9.83 -3.43 3.39
CA THR A 59 10.44 -3.53 4.71
C THR A 59 11.48 -4.64 4.71
N PRO A 60 12.67 -4.43 5.29
CA PRO A 60 13.56 -5.53 5.58
C PRO A 60 12.82 -6.53 6.48
N PRO A 61 13.07 -7.85 6.33
CA PRO A 61 12.51 -8.83 7.26
C PRO A 61 12.90 -8.40 8.69
N PRO A 62 12.01 -8.56 9.69
CA PRO A 62 12.36 -8.23 11.06
C PRO A 62 13.65 -8.98 11.41
N SER A 63 14.63 -8.26 11.94
CA SER A 63 15.88 -8.83 12.45
C SER A 63 15.64 -9.50 13.79
N ASN A 64 14.74 -10.48 13.84
CA ASN A 64 14.73 -11.46 14.92
C ASN A 64 15.53 -12.67 14.43
N THR A 65 16.79 -12.69 14.83
CA THR A 65 17.64 -13.86 14.91
C THR A 65 16.88 -14.98 15.64
N CYS A 66 16.20 -15.84 14.88
CA CYS A 66 15.79 -17.14 15.36
C CYS A 66 16.97 -18.11 15.15
N ASP A 67 18.06 -17.86 15.89
CA ASP A 67 19.05 -18.85 16.32
C ASP A 67 18.46 -19.75 17.43
N VAL A 68 17.21 -20.18 17.29
CA VAL A 68 16.57 -21.13 18.21
C VAL A 68 15.80 -22.18 17.41
N CYS A 69 16.55 -22.96 16.64
CA CYS A 69 16.27 -24.36 16.36
C CYS A 69 17.62 -25.06 16.33
N GLY A 70 18.16 -25.31 17.52
CA GLY A 70 19.08 -26.43 17.72
C GLY A 70 18.32 -27.75 17.67
#